data_AF-A0AAW1UG24-F1
#
_entry.id   AF-A0AAW1UG24-F1
#
_cell.length_a   1.000
_cell.length_b   1.000
_cell.length_c   1.000
_cell.angle_alpha   90.00
_cell.angle_beta   90.00
_cell.angle_gamma   90.00
#
_symmetry.space_group_name_H-M   'P 1'
#
loop_
_entity.id
_entity.type
_entity.pdbx_description
1 polymer ?
#
loop_
_entity_poly.entity_id
_entity_poly.type
_entity_poly.pdbx_seq_one_letter_code
_entity_poly.pdbx_strand_id
1 'polypeptide(L)'
;MNEAQECDLVNRIIRFANKGMSITPMLIRSQAFIFSEKYELKHNFNKDIGLASKDWLKMFLKRHLEISKRKTQLINPARAQKLNRPIVSQNFEEIKEKTNQL
;
A
#
# COMPACT_ATOMS: atom_id res chain seq x y z
N MET A 1 -16.17 -9.74 -2.67
CA MET A 1 -15.82 -8.85 -3.79
C MET A 1 -16.16 -9.57 -5.08
N ASN A 2 -16.76 -8.86 -6.04
CA ASN A 2 -16.87 -9.33 -7.42
C ASN A 2 -15.62 -8.92 -8.22
N GLU A 3 -15.54 -9.32 -9.49
CA GLU A 3 -14.39 -9.05 -10.35
C GLU A 3 -14.10 -7.55 -10.52
N ALA A 4 -15.12 -6.73 -10.76
CA ALA A 4 -14.96 -5.28 -10.90
C ALA A 4 -14.38 -4.63 -9.63
N GLN A 5 -14.85 -5.04 -8.45
CA GLN A 5 -14.33 -4.57 -7.17
C GLN A 5 -12.88 -5.02 -6.93
N GLU A 6 -12.52 -6.23 -7.35
CA GLU A 6 -11.13 -6.69 -7.29
C GLU A 6 -10.23 -5.84 -8.22
N CYS A 7 -10.68 -5.51 -9.43
CA CYS A 7 -9.95 -4.60 -10.32
C CYS A 7 -9.74 -3.22 -9.70
N ASP A 8 -10.74 -2.64 -9.03
CA ASP A 8 -10.60 -1.36 -8.34
C ASP A 8 -9.59 -1.42 -7.19
N LEU A 9 -9.60 -2.52 -6.43
CA LEU A 9 -8.61 -2.77 -5.39
C LEU A 9 -7.19 -2.88 -5.97
N VAL A 10 -7.02 -3.62 -7.08
CA VAL A 10 -5.74 -3.74 -7.80
C VAL A 10 -5.24 -2.36 -8.24
N ASN A 11 -6.10 -1.55 -8.87
CA ASN A 11 -5.77 -0.18 -9.27
C ASN A 11 -5.36 0.70 -8.09
N ARG A 12 -5.99 0.53 -6.93
CA ARG A 12 -5.59 1.22 -5.69
C ARG A 12 -4.20 0.78 -5.22
N ILE A 13 -3.92 -0.53 -5.20
CA ILE A 13 -2.61 -1.08 -4.82
C ILE A 13 -1.51 -0.61 -5.78
N ILE A 14 -1.78 -0.60 -7.08
CA ILE A 14 -0.84 -0.11 -8.10
C ILE A 14 -0.53 1.37 -7.89
N ARG A 15 -1.54 2.20 -7.59
CA ARG A 15 -1.36 3.62 -7.27
C ARG A 15 -0.45 3.84 -6.06
N PHE A 16 -0.57 2.99 -5.03
CA PHE A 16 0.32 3.05 -3.87
C PHE A 16 1.77 2.75 -4.24
N ALA A 17 2.02 1.74 -5.05
CA ALA A 17 3.37 1.48 -5.53
C ALA A 17 3.91 2.59 -6.43
N ASN A 18 3.08 3.22 -7.28
CA ASN A 18 3.53 4.36 -8.10
C ASN A 18 3.94 5.57 -7.23
N LYS A 19 3.35 5.70 -6.04
CA LYS A 19 3.75 6.69 -5.03
C LYS A 19 4.96 6.26 -4.19
N GLY A 20 5.60 5.14 -4.49
CA GLY A 20 6.80 4.66 -3.83
C GLY A 20 6.57 3.77 -2.61
N MET A 21 5.34 3.32 -2.34
CA MET A 21 5.10 2.37 -1.26
C MET A 21 5.42 0.94 -1.69
N SER A 22 6.03 0.18 -0.77
CA SER A 22 6.29 -1.25 -0.98
C SER A 22 4.98 -2.04 -0.99
N ILE A 23 4.74 -2.82 -2.05
CA ILE A 23 3.63 -3.78 -2.09
C ILE A 23 4.03 -4.99 -1.27
N THR A 24 3.63 -5.01 0.01
CA THR A 24 3.86 -6.16 0.89
C THR A 24 2.57 -6.99 1.03
N PRO A 25 2.67 -8.28 1.38
CA PRO A 25 1.52 -9.10 1.75
C PRO A 25 0.62 -8.44 2.80
N MET A 26 1.22 -7.73 3.76
CA MET A 26 0.50 -7.01 4.81
C MET A 26 -0.31 -5.85 4.23
N LEU A 27 0.31 -5.04 3.35
CA LEU A 27 -0.36 -3.92 2.68
C LEU A 27 -1.58 -4.43 1.90
N ILE A 28 -1.42 -5.48 1.09
CA ILE A 28 -2.51 -6.02 0.26
C ILE A 28 -3.68 -6.47 1.15
N ARG A 29 -3.39 -7.23 2.22
CA ARG A 29 -4.42 -7.75 3.14
C ARG A 29 -5.13 -6.65 3.91
N SER A 30 -4.41 -5.61 4.31
CA SER A 30 -4.97 -4.42 4.97
C SER A 30 -5.83 -3.61 4.00
N GLN A 31 -5.37 -3.38 2.77
CA GLN A 31 -6.14 -2.64 1.77
C GLN A 31 -7.40 -3.39 1.36
N ALA A 32 -7.36 -4.72 1.29
CA ALA A 32 -8.55 -5.54 1.05
C ALA A 32 -9.59 -5.39 2.17
N PHE A 33 -9.15 -5.40 3.43
CA PHE A 33 -10.03 -5.17 4.58
C PHE A 33 -10.66 -3.78 4.53
N ILE A 34 -9.84 -2.73 4.43
CA ILE A 34 -10.30 -1.34 4.37
C ILE A 34 -11.24 -1.11 3.19
N PHE A 35 -10.94 -1.71 2.04
CA PHE A 35 -11.81 -1.62 0.87
C PHE A 35 -13.16 -2.27 1.14
N SER A 36 -13.19 -3.47 1.71
CA SER A 36 -14.45 -4.14 2.02
C SER A 36 -15.29 -3.37 3.05
N GLU A 37 -14.67 -2.86 4.12
CA GLU A 37 -15.39 -2.07 5.13
C GLU A 37 -15.91 -0.75 4.53
N LYS A 38 -15.10 -0.05 3.72
CA LYS A 38 -15.49 1.23 3.09
C LYS A 38 -16.68 1.10 2.13
N TYR A 39 -16.76 0.00 1.40
CA TYR A 39 -17.83 -0.24 0.42
C TYR A 39 -18.91 -1.20 0.97
N GLU A 40 -18.92 -1.44 2.28
CA GLU A 40 -19.90 -2.28 2.99
C GLU A 40 -20.06 -3.68 2.35
N LEU A 41 -18.95 -4.23 1.84
CA LEU A 41 -18.96 -5.52 1.18
C LEU A 41 -19.05 -6.63 2.23
N LYS A 42 -19.84 -7.67 1.97
CA LYS A 42 -19.83 -8.85 2.83
C LYS A 42 -18.46 -9.54 2.73
N HIS A 43 -17.80 -9.73 3.87
CA HIS A 43 -16.53 -10.47 3.99
C HIS A 43 -16.43 -11.24 5.31
N ASN A 44 -15.53 -12.21 5.34
CA ASN A 44 -15.17 -13.01 6.51
C ASN A 44 -13.76 -12.66 7.03
N PHE A 45 -13.23 -11.50 6.66
CA PHE A 45 -11.94 -11.03 7.16
C PHE A 45 -11.96 -10.79 8.67
N ASN A 46 -10.80 -10.88 9.29
CA ASN A 46 -10.68 -10.72 10.73
C ASN A 46 -10.82 -9.23 11.07
N LYS A 47 -11.87 -8.89 11.83
CA LYS A 47 -12.18 -7.52 12.24
C LYS A 47 -11.33 -7.03 13.41
N ASP A 48 -10.93 -7.92 14.32
CA ASP A 48 -10.08 -7.59 15.47
C ASP A 48 -8.68 -7.15 15.02
N ILE A 49 -8.14 -7.81 14.00
CA ILE A 49 -6.82 -7.54 13.42
C ILE A 49 -6.92 -6.54 12.24
N GLY A 50 -8.09 -6.43 11.60
CA GLY A 50 -8.31 -5.56 10.45
C GLY A 50 -7.59 -6.04 9.18
N LEU A 51 -7.55 -7.36 8.94
CA LEU A 51 -6.83 -7.97 7.82
C LEU A 51 -7.65 -9.07 7.13
N ALA A 52 -7.52 -9.12 5.80
CA ALA A 52 -7.92 -10.31 5.04
C ALA A 52 -7.10 -11.55 5.43
N SER A 53 -7.61 -12.75 5.19
CA SER A 53 -6.88 -14.00 5.52
C SER A 53 -5.67 -14.24 4.60
N LYS A 54 -4.74 -15.11 5.02
CA LYS A 54 -3.59 -15.51 4.18
C LYS A 54 -4.03 -16.29 2.95
N ASP A 55 -5.08 -17.11 3.06
CA ASP A 55 -5.58 -17.89 1.94
C ASP A 55 -6.31 -17.02 0.92
N TRP A 56 -7.04 -16.00 1.39
CA TRP A 56 -7.59 -14.98 0.50
C TRP A 56 -6.48 -14.30 -0.32
N LEU A 57 -5.36 -13.92 0.31
CA LEU A 57 -4.23 -13.33 -0.39
C LEU A 57 -3.67 -14.24 -1.48
N LYS A 58 -3.46 -15.53 -1.19
CA LYS A 58 -2.96 -16.50 -2.18
C LYS A 58 -3.87 -16.58 -3.39
N MET A 59 -5.18 -16.66 -3.16
CA MET A 59 -6.18 -16.74 -4.23
C MET A 59 -6.25 -15.43 -5.04
N PHE A 60 -6.21 -14.28 -4.36
CA PHE A 60 -6.20 -12.96 -4.98
C PHE A 60 -4.98 -12.77 -5.90
N LEU A 61 -3.78 -13.12 -5.41
CA LEU A 61 -2.54 -13.02 -6.19
C LEU A 61 -2.46 -14.00 -7.37
N LYS A 62 -3.20 -15.12 -7.31
CA LYS A 62 -3.34 -16.06 -8.42
C LYS A 62 -4.20 -15.49 -9.56
N ARG A 63 -5.21 -14.68 -9.22
CA ARG A 63 -6.06 -13.96 -10.20
C ARG A 63 -5.37 -12.72 -10.76
N HIS A 64 -4.63 -12.00 -9.92
CA HIS A 64 -3.99 -10.73 -10.27
C HIS A 64 -2.46 -10.86 -10.31
N LEU A 65 -1.97 -11.57 -11.33
CA LEU A 65 -0.54 -11.83 -11.51
C LEU A 65 0.27 -10.56 -11.74
N GLU A 66 -0.34 -9.46 -12.19
CA GLU A 66 0.26 -8.14 -12.35
C GLU A 66 0.81 -7.57 -11.03
N ILE A 67 0.19 -7.91 -9.90
CA ILE A 67 0.68 -7.54 -8.57
C ILE A 67 1.89 -8.40 -8.20
N SER A 68 1.81 -9.71 -8.42
CA SER A 68 2.88 -10.67 -8.11
C SER A 68 4.13 -10.48 -8.97
N LYS A 69 3.94 -10.16 -10.26
CA LYS A 69 5.01 -9.95 -11.25
C LYS A 69 5.68 -8.59 -11.11
N ARG A 70 5.09 -7.67 -10.35
CA ARG A 70 5.72 -6.38 -10.05
C ARG A 70 6.96 -6.65 -9.20
N LYS A 71 8.13 -6.71 -9.85
CA LYS A 71 9.41 -6.58 -9.15
C LYS A 71 9.30 -5.30 -8.33
N THR A 72 9.52 -5.39 -7.02
CA THR A 72 9.72 -4.22 -6.17
C THR A 72 10.70 -3.33 -6.92
N GLN A 73 10.27 -2.13 -7.34
CA GLN A 73 11.22 -1.18 -7.88
C GLN A 73 12.20 -0.94 -6.75
N LEU A 74 13.41 -1.50 -6.86
CA LEU A 74 14.49 -1.21 -5.93
C LEU A 74 14.51 0.31 -5.82
N ILE A 75 14.23 0.81 -4.61
CA ILE A 75 14.29 2.24 -4.36
C ILE A 75 15.70 2.62 -4.81
N ASN A 76 15.81 3.49 -5.82
CA ASN A 76 17.11 3.91 -6.34
C ASN A 76 18.01 4.24 -5.12
N PRO A 77 19.25 3.75 -5.04
CA PRO A 77 20.13 4.00 -3.89
C PRO A 77 20.15 5.47 -3.46
N ALA A 78 20.09 6.41 -4.41
CA ALA A 78 19.99 7.85 -4.14
C ALA A 78 18.68 8.24 -3.41
N ARG A 79 17.55 7.60 -3.73
CA ARG A 79 16.28 7.75 -3.00
C ARG A 79 16.32 7.08 -1.62
N ALA A 80 16.96 5.91 -1.50
CA ALA A 80 17.12 5.23 -0.22
C ALA A 80 17.96 6.07 0.76
N GLN A 81 19.03 6.70 0.26
CA GLN A 81 19.86 7.62 1.05
C GLN A 81 19.09 8.84 1.54
N LYS A 82 18.19 9.41 0.71
CA LYS A 82 17.31 10.52 1.12
C LYS A 82 16.27 10.16 2.18
N LEU A 83 16.05 8.87 2.43
CA LEU A 83 15.15 8.38 3.48
C LEU A 83 15.87 8.08 4.80
N ASN A 84 17.17 8.40 4.91
CA ASN A 84 17.89 8.29 6.17
C ASN A 84 17.34 9.26 7.22
N ARG A 85 17.19 8.76 8.46
CA ARG A 85 16.65 9.50 9.61
C ARG A 85 17.18 10.94 9.75
N PRO A 86 18.50 11.21 9.74
CA PRO A 86 19.00 12.58 9.86
C PRO A 86 18.58 13.48 8.68
N ILE A 87 18.62 12.97 7.45
CA ILE A 87 18.25 13.72 6.25
C ILE A 87 16.75 14.02 6.24
N VAL A 88 15.94 13.05 6.62
CA VAL A 88 14.48 13.21 6.71
C VAL A 88 14.12 14.24 7.78
N SER A 89 14.71 14.15 8.97
CA SER A 89 14.46 15.10 10.06
C SER A 89 14.84 16.53 9.66
N GLN A 90 16.01 16.74 9.06
CA GLN A 90 16.43 18.05 8.58
C GLN A 90 15.45 18.62 7.54
N ASN A 91 15.01 17.79 6.60
CA ASN A 91 14.09 18.21 5.55
C ASN A 91 12.70 18.60 6.12
N PHE A 92 12.24 17.93 7.18
CA PHE A 92 11.00 18.31 7.86
C PHE A 92 11.14 19.64 8.63
N GLU A 93 12.27 19.89 9.29
CA GLU A 93 12.52 21.16 9.99
C GLU A 93 12.63 22.32 8.99
N GLU A 94 13.35 22.16 7.87
CA GLU A 94 13.43 23.19 6.82
C GLU A 94 12.05 23.53 6.21
N ILE A 95 11.19 22.53 6.03
CA ILE A 95 9.80 22.76 5.57
C ILE A 95 9.02 23.54 6.63
N LYS A 96 9.14 23.17 7.90
CA LYS A 96 8.45 23.84 9.01
C LYS A 96 8.86 25.30 9.14
N GLU A 97 10.15 25.61 9.04
CA GLU A 97 10.67 26.98 9.04
C GLU A 97 10.12 27.81 7.88
N LYS A 98 10.12 27.27 6.66
CA LYS A 98 9.60 27.97 5.48
C LYS A 98 8.08 28.18 5.53
N THR A 99 7.35 27.27 6.16
CA THR A 99 5.89 27.37 6.30
C THR A 99 5.49 28.39 7.38
N ASN A 100 6.34 28.62 8.37
CA ASN A 100 6.12 29.62 9.44
C ASN A 100 6.55 31.05 9.06
N GLN A 101 7.09 31.25 7.84
CA GLN A 101 7.48 32.56 7.31
C GLN A 101 6.47 33.13 6.29
N LEU A 102 5.31 32.48 6.13
CA LEU A 102 4.14 32.90 5.36
C LEU A 102 2.95 33.11 6.31
#